data_AF-A0A845WQ19-F1
#
_entry.id   AF-A0A845WQ19-F1
#
_cell.length_a   1.000
_cell.length_b   1.000
_cell.length_c   1.000
_cell.angle_alpha   90.00
_cell.angle_beta   90.00
_cell.angle_gamma   90.00
#
_symmetry.space_group_name_H-M   'P 1'
#
loop_
_entity.id
_entity.type
_entity.pdbx_description
1 polymer ?
#
loop_
_entity_poly.entity_id
_entity_poly.type
_entity_poly.pdbx_seq_one_letter_code
_entity_poly.pdbx_strand_id
1 'polypeptide(L)'
;MEDPRVARTRVHLLTDILIIAILSVIAGAKGWEDMENYGLSKYEWLEQFLALPKGIPSADTFRRVFVRAASPMELRINPKIFER
;
A
#
# COMPACT_ATOMS: atom_id res chain seq x y z
N MET A 1 -16.47 9.04 -24.85
CA MET A 1 -15.23 9.66 -24.35
C MET A 1 -14.86 8.89 -23.08
N GLU A 2 -13.93 7.94 -23.17
CA GLU A 2 -13.48 7.17 -22.01
C GLU A 2 -12.81 8.09 -20.99
N ASP A 3 -13.14 7.91 -19.72
CA ASP A 3 -12.62 8.74 -18.64
C ASP A 3 -11.13 8.40 -18.39
N PRO A 4 -10.19 9.31 -18.70
CA PRO A 4 -8.75 9.03 -18.59
C PRO A 4 -8.30 8.77 -17.14
N ARG A 5 -9.17 9.01 -16.15
CA ARG A 5 -8.89 8.76 -14.72
C ARG A 5 -8.79 7.25 -14.40
N VAL A 6 -9.32 6.37 -15.25
CA VAL A 6 -9.35 4.92 -15.03
C VAL A 6 -8.00 4.24 -15.33
N ALA A 7 -7.22 4.78 -16.27
CA ALA A 7 -5.91 4.23 -16.63
C ALA A 7 -4.84 4.49 -15.55
N ARG A 8 -4.98 5.59 -14.79
CA ARG A 8 -4.00 6.02 -13.78
C ARG A 8 -4.10 5.27 -12.45
N THR A 9 -5.18 4.54 -12.21
CA THR A 9 -5.47 3.87 -10.94
C THR A 9 -5.15 2.37 -10.94
N ARG A 10 -4.78 1.78 -12.07
CA ARG A 10 -4.42 0.35 -12.21
C ARG A 10 -2.93 0.13 -12.49
N VAL A 11 -2.08 0.83 -11.76
CA VAL A 11 -0.62 0.82 -11.99
C VAL A 11 0.14 -0.15 -11.08
N HIS A 12 -0.37 -0.43 -9.88
CA HIS A 12 0.25 -1.39 -8.97
C HIS A 12 -0.70 -2.57 -8.77
N LEU A 13 -0.15 -3.78 -8.74
CA LEU A 13 -0.92 -4.98 -8.44
C LEU A 13 -1.38 -4.92 -6.97
N LEU A 14 -2.64 -5.26 -6.71
CA LEU A 14 -3.18 -5.27 -5.34
C LEU A 14 -2.35 -6.20 -4.44
N THR A 15 -1.93 -7.35 -4.98
CA THR A 15 -1.07 -8.31 -4.27
C THR A 15 0.25 -7.68 -3.83
N ASP A 16 0.93 -6.95 -4.71
CA ASP A 16 2.20 -6.27 -4.38
C ASP A 16 1.99 -5.24 -3.25
N ILE A 17 0.91 -4.45 -3.35
CA ILE A 17 0.54 -3.45 -2.31
C ILE A 17 0.32 -4.14 -0.96
N LEU A 18 -0.43 -5.25 -0.94
CA LEU A 18 -0.73 -5.96 0.31
C LEU A 18 0.52 -6.60 0.91
N ILE A 19 1.38 -7.22 0.09
CA ILE A 19 2.61 -7.84 0.58
C ILE A 19 3.56 -6.79 1.16
N ILE A 20 3.78 -5.67 0.46
CA ILE A 20 4.62 -4.58 0.97
C ILE A 20 4.03 -4.02 2.28
N ALA A 21 2.72 -3.82 2.36
CA ALA A 21 2.07 -3.35 3.58
C ALA A 21 2.29 -4.30 4.76
N ILE A 22 2.08 -5.61 4.57
CA ILE A 22 2.30 -6.61 5.64
C ILE A 22 3.76 -6.64 6.09
N LEU A 23 4.69 -6.68 5.14
CA LEU A 23 6.13 -6.73 5.44
C LEU A 23 6.60 -5.47 6.17
N SER A 24 6.12 -4.30 5.76
CA SER A 24 6.44 -3.04 6.42
C SER A 24 5.92 -2.99 7.86
N VAL A 25 4.69 -3.47 8.12
CA VAL A 25 4.12 -3.53 9.49
C VAL A 25 4.93 -4.48 10.39
N ILE A 26 5.34 -5.64 9.87
CA ILE A 26 6.22 -6.58 10.59
C ILE A 26 7.57 -5.92 10.90
N ALA A 27 8.09 -5.10 9.97
CA ALA A 27 9.31 -4.31 10.15
C ALA A 27 9.14 -3.07 11.07
N GLY A 28 7.95 -2.83 11.61
CA GLY A 28 7.67 -1.76 12.55
C GLY A 28 7.16 -0.45 11.94
N ALA A 29 6.69 -0.48 10.68
CA ALA A 29 6.02 0.67 10.07
C ALA A 29 4.78 1.09 10.86
N LYS A 30 4.62 2.40 11.07
CA LYS A 30 3.49 2.99 11.81
C LYS A 30 2.55 3.78 10.92
N GLY A 31 3.01 4.20 9.75
CA GLY A 31 2.23 4.98 8.81
C GLY A 31 2.45 4.60 7.35
N TRP A 32 1.67 5.24 6.48
CA TRP A 32 1.73 5.01 5.03
C TRP A 32 3.08 5.40 4.42
N GLU A 33 3.70 6.46 4.95
CA GLU A 33 5.04 6.91 4.55
C GLU A 33 6.10 5.87 4.93
N ASP A 34 5.96 5.20 6.07
CA ASP A 34 6.87 4.12 6.46
C ASP A 34 6.77 2.92 5.52
N MET A 35 5.56 2.61 5.01
CA MET A 35 5.36 1.53 4.02
C MET A 35 6.04 1.85 2.69
N GLU A 36 5.91 3.09 2.21
CA GLU A 36 6.61 3.58 1.03
C GLU A 36 8.12 3.55 1.23
N ASN A 37 8.60 4.08 2.36
CA ASN A 37 10.02 4.07 2.70
C ASN A 37 10.59 2.65 2.82
N TYR A 38 9.85 1.72 3.42
CA TYR A 38 10.22 0.30 3.47
C TYR A 38 10.35 -0.28 2.07
N GLY A 39 9.34 -0.05 1.21
CA GLY A 39 9.34 -0.53 -0.16
C GLY A 39 10.53 0.02 -0.95
N LEU A 40 10.83 1.31 -0.84
CA LEU A 40 11.98 1.95 -1.48
C LEU A 40 13.31 1.38 -0.94
N SER A 41 13.44 1.22 0.38
CA SER A 41 14.66 0.72 1.02
C SER A 41 14.94 -0.76 0.72
N LYS A 42 13.91 -1.53 0.37
CA LYS A 42 14.00 -2.97 0.09
C LYS A 42 13.65 -3.31 -1.36
N TYR A 43 13.66 -2.33 -2.26
CA TYR A 43 13.24 -2.49 -3.64
C TYR A 43 13.90 -3.69 -4.33
N GLU A 44 15.24 -3.77 -4.28
CA GLU A 44 16.03 -4.83 -4.92
C GLU A 44 15.71 -6.23 -4.40
N TRP A 45 15.31 -6.33 -3.12
CA TRP A 45 14.91 -7.60 -2.52
C TRP A 45 13.45 -7.95 -2.86
N LEU A 46 12.57 -6.95 -2.86
CA LEU A 46 11.15 -7.12 -3.19
C LEU A 46 10.95 -7.52 -4.65
N GLU A 47 11.72 -6.97 -5.60
CA GLU A 47 11.61 -7.31 -7.03
C GLU A 47 12.02 -8.75 -7.35
N GLN A 48 12.66 -9.47 -6.42
CA GLN A 48 12.98 -10.89 -6.62
C GLN A 48 11.73 -11.78 -6.59
N PHE A 49 10.63 -11.32 -6.00
CA PHE A 49 9.41 -12.12 -5.85
C PHE A 49 8.10 -11.33 -6.08
N LEU A 50 8.15 -10.00 -6.17
CA LEU A 50 7.03 -9.15 -6.58
C LEU A 50 7.22 -8.67 -8.02
N ALA A 51 6.12 -8.51 -8.75
CA ALA A 51 6.19 -8.08 -10.15
C ALA A 51 6.50 -6.58 -10.30
N LEU A 52 6.03 -5.74 -9.36
CA LEU A 52 6.30 -4.30 -9.27
C LEU A 52 6.28 -3.57 -10.63
N PRO A 53 5.22 -3.71 -11.45
CA PRO A 53 5.21 -3.22 -12.83
C PRO A 53 5.38 -1.69 -12.98
N LYS A 54 5.20 -0.95 -11.88
CA LYS A 54 5.37 0.51 -11.76
C LYS A 54 6.18 0.90 -10.53
N GLY A 55 6.96 -0.03 -9.99
CA GLY A 55 7.74 0.17 -8.78
C GLY A 55 6.88 0.20 -7.51
N ILE A 56 7.42 0.86 -6.48
CA ILE A 56 6.83 0.92 -5.14
C ILE A 56 5.59 1.83 -5.14
N PRO A 57 4.46 1.37 -4.57
CA PRO A 57 3.30 2.22 -4.37
C PRO A 57 3.63 3.39 -3.43
N SER A 58 3.11 4.57 -3.72
CA SER A 58 3.24 5.71 -2.82
C SER A 58 2.37 5.58 -1.56
N ALA A 59 2.68 6.34 -0.51
CA ALA A 59 1.88 6.44 0.72
C ALA A 59 0.38 6.68 0.42
N ASP A 60 0.06 7.57 -0.52
CA ASP A 60 -1.33 7.84 -0.90
C ASP A 60 -1.98 6.64 -1.62
N THR A 61 -1.19 5.82 -2.33
CA THR A 61 -1.68 4.59 -2.95
C THR A 61 -2.07 3.56 -1.89
N PHE A 62 -1.24 3.34 -0.87
CA PHE A 62 -1.60 2.49 0.26
C PHE A 62 -2.87 2.99 0.94
N ARG A 63 -2.91 4.27 1.32
CA ARG A 63 -4.10 4.89 1.95
C ARG A 63 -5.36 4.66 1.12
N ARG A 64 -5.34 4.95 -0.18
CA ARG A 64 -6.51 4.81 -1.06
C ARG A 64 -7.01 3.36 -1.15
N VAL A 65 -6.11 2.38 -1.18
CA VAL A 65 -6.45 0.95 -1.24
C VAL A 65 -7.10 0.51 0.07
N PHE A 66 -6.47 0.79 1.21
CA PHE A 66 -7.00 0.37 2.51
C PHE A 66 -8.29 1.10 2.90
N VAL A 67 -8.43 2.39 2.59
CA VAL A 67 -9.69 3.13 2.80
C VAL A 67 -10.83 2.56 1.95
N ARG A 68 -10.56 2.16 0.69
CA ARG A 68 -11.56 1.53 -0.18
C ARG A 68 -11.89 0.11 0.26
N ALA A 69 -10.90 -0.65 0.74
CA ALA A 69 -11.11 -1.98 1.29
C ALA A 69 -11.92 -1.96 2.60
N ALA A 70 -11.86 -0.86 3.35
CA ALA A 70 -12.49 -0.73 4.67
C ALA A 70 -13.97 -0.27 4.68
N SER A 71 -14.72 -0.36 3.57
CA SER A 71 -16.15 0.00 3.55
C SER A 71 -17.05 -1.01 4.32
N PRO A 72 -18.17 -0.56 4.91
CA PRO A 72 -18.40 -0.51 6.34
C PRO A 72 -18.94 -1.83 6.87
N MET A 73 -18.05 -2.70 7.35
CA MET A 73 -18.44 -3.74 8.28
C MET A 73 -17.74 -3.45 9.59
N GLU A 74 -18.35 -2.56 10.41
CA GLU A 74 -18.09 -2.32 11.84
C GLU A 74 -16.68 -2.76 12.29
N LEU A 75 -15.65 -2.13 11.73
CA LEU A 75 -14.29 -2.44 12.12
C LEU A 75 -13.96 -1.52 13.28
N ARG A 76 -14.23 -2.03 14.48
CA ARG A 76 -13.69 -1.56 15.76
C ARG A 76 -12.17 -1.80 15.79
N ILE A 77 -11.44 -1.34 14.76
CA ILE A 77 -9.99 -1.22 14.78
C ILE A 77 -9.69 0.00 15.62
N ASN A 78 -8.96 -0.24 16.70
CA ASN A 78 -8.52 0.77 17.62
C ASN A 78 -7.76 1.86 16.84
N PRO A 79 -8.26 3.11 16.78
CA PRO A 79 -7.63 4.19 16.01
C PRO A 79 -6.19 4.50 16.44
N LYS A 80 -5.79 4.02 17.63
CA LYS A 80 -4.41 4.12 18.15
C LYS A 80 -3.34 3.40 17.32
N ILE A 81 -3.71 2.51 16.39
CA ILE A 81 -2.72 1.90 15.49
C ILE A 81 -2.17 2.94 14.49
N PHE A 82 -2.89 4.03 14.24
CA PHE A 82 -2.49 5.05 13.27
C PHE A 82 -2.35 6.48 13.86
N GLU A 83 -2.58 6.66 15.16
CA GLU A 83 -2.33 7.92 15.85
C GLU A 83 -1.49 7.69 17.12
N ARG A 84 -0.20 8.04 16.99
CA ARG A 84 0.88 8.14 18.01
C ARG A 84 1.23 6.91 18.85
#